data_AF-A0A3G1KUB1-F1
#
_entry.id   AF-A0A3G1KUB1-F1
#
_cell.length_a   1.000
_cell.length_b   1.000
_cell.length_c   1.000
_cell.angle_alpha   90.00
_cell.angle_beta   90.00
_cell.angle_gamma   90.00
#
_symmetry.space_group_name_H-M   'P 1'
#
loop_
_entity.id
_entity.type
_entity.pdbx_description
1 polymer ?
#
loop_
_entity_poly.entity_id
_entity_poly.type
_entity_poly.pdbx_seq_one_letter_code
_entity_poly.pdbx_strand_id
1 'polypeptide(L)'
;MPDDPLQRRIDFSLNLLCALKNIQNQLAHELLEIEKTSGSVYEKIFDEDRGNIQDQVDKYKANIEKNVALNYEIMNQINLWYDFVKNPRKMKGLFFPVQFYFYQRKLKKRIRKINREIGSMTIENRFIMEKLTNWEQGLEQKALLQIKEGDYYQGYLRLETRKNELVSDLEYVLSTLPLPYPVQLDFKDIDGFMTQLRGISSL
;
A
#
# COMPACT_ATOMS: atom_id res chain seq x y z
N MET A 1 -25.32 -33.37 -48.67
CA MET A 1 -23.85 -33.55 -48.57
C MET A 1 -23.57 -34.03 -47.16
N PRO A 2 -22.86 -35.15 -46.95
CA PRO A 2 -22.56 -35.59 -45.60
C PRO A 2 -21.49 -34.65 -45.05
N ASP A 3 -21.85 -33.84 -44.06
CA ASP A 3 -20.88 -33.02 -43.34
C ASP A 3 -19.80 -33.93 -42.77
N ASP A 4 -18.55 -33.74 -43.21
CA ASP A 4 -17.42 -34.49 -42.70
C ASP A 4 -17.32 -34.27 -41.17
N PRO A 5 -17.34 -35.34 -40.36
CA PRO A 5 -17.15 -35.23 -38.91
C PRO A 5 -15.89 -34.45 -38.52
N LEU A 6 -14.86 -34.46 -39.37
CA LEU A 6 -13.63 -33.68 -39.19
C LEU A 6 -13.89 -32.18 -39.37
N GLN A 7 -14.61 -31.79 -40.43
CA GLN A 7 -14.96 -30.39 -40.70
C GLN A 7 -15.74 -29.76 -39.54
N ARG A 8 -16.72 -30.50 -38.99
CA ARG A 8 -17.50 -30.04 -37.83
C ARG A 8 -16.64 -29.81 -36.58
N ARG A 9 -15.60 -30.63 -36.37
CA ARG A 9 -14.66 -30.45 -35.24
C ARG A 9 -13.73 -29.26 -35.46
N ILE A 10 -13.27 -29.03 -36.69
CA ILE A 10 -12.46 -27.86 -37.04
C ILE A 10 -13.27 -26.57 -36.85
N ASP A 11 -14.51 -26.53 -37.35
CA ASP A 11 -15.40 -25.37 -37.20
C ASP A 11 -15.72 -25.08 -35.72
N PHE A 12 -15.93 -26.14 -34.92
CA PHE A 12 -16.12 -26.01 -33.47
C PHE A 12 -14.86 -25.45 -32.78
N SER A 13 -13.67 -25.95 -33.09
CA SER A 13 -12.40 -25.41 -32.57
C SER A 13 -12.19 -23.95 -32.95
N LEU A 14 -12.51 -23.55 -34.18
CA LEU A 14 -12.43 -22.16 -34.62
C LEU A 14 -13.38 -21.25 -33.82
N ASN A 15 -14.60 -21.72 -33.54
CA ASN A 15 -15.54 -20.97 -32.70
C ASN A 15 -15.03 -20.81 -31.26
N LEU A 16 -14.42 -21.86 -30.69
CA LEU A 16 -13.80 -21.79 -29.37
C LEU A 16 -12.61 -20.81 -29.34
N LEU A 17 -11.75 -20.81 -30.37
CA LEU A 17 -10.64 -19.85 -30.51
C LEU A 17 -11.14 -18.41 -30.65
N CYS A 18 -12.21 -18.18 -31.42
CA CYS A 18 -12.84 -16.86 -31.51
C CYS A 18 -13.42 -16.41 -30.16
N ALA A 19 -14.10 -17.30 -29.43
CA ALA A 19 -14.63 -17.01 -28.10
C ALA A 19 -13.51 -16.67 -27.11
N LEU A 20 -12.41 -17.42 -27.15
CA LEU A 20 -11.22 -17.18 -26.34
C LEU A 20 -10.60 -15.81 -26.62
N LYS A 21 -10.45 -15.43 -27.90
CA LYS A 21 -9.97 -14.11 -28.32
C LYS A 21 -10.86 -12.98 -27.80
N ASN A 22 -12.19 -13.16 -27.87
CA ASN A 22 -13.13 -12.17 -27.34
C ASN A 22 -13.00 -12.02 -25.82
N ILE A 23 -12.83 -13.11 -25.08
CA ILE A 23 -12.60 -13.07 -23.63
C ILE A 23 -11.28 -12.39 -23.29
N GLN A 24 -10.21 -12.61 -24.06
CA GLN A 24 -8.95 -11.89 -23.86
C GLN A 24 -9.11 -10.37 -24.02
N ASN A 25 -9.85 -9.93 -25.04
CA ASN A 25 -10.14 -8.52 -25.24
C ASN A 25 -10.98 -7.94 -24.09
N GLN A 26 -11.98 -8.70 -23.61
CA GLN A 26 -12.79 -8.29 -22.46
C GLN A 26 -11.96 -8.23 -21.18
N LEU A 27 -11.09 -9.21 -20.92
CA LEU A 27 -10.16 -9.20 -19.79
C LEU A 27 -9.24 -7.97 -19.82
N ALA A 28 -8.73 -7.61 -20.99
CA ALA A 28 -7.90 -6.40 -21.14
C ALA A 28 -8.71 -5.12 -20.86
N HIS A 29 -9.98 -5.08 -21.29
CA HIS A 29 -10.86 -3.95 -21.00
C HIS A 29 -11.17 -3.83 -19.50
N GLU A 30 -11.57 -4.92 -18.84
CA GLU A 30 -11.82 -4.96 -17.39
C GLU A 30 -10.59 -4.52 -16.59
N LEU A 31 -9.39 -4.95 -17.00
CA LEU A 31 -8.14 -4.57 -16.34
C LEU A 31 -7.89 -3.06 -16.45
N LEU A 32 -8.14 -2.46 -17.61
CA LEU A 32 -8.03 -1.01 -17.80
C LEU A 32 -9.05 -0.23 -16.98
N GLU A 33 -10.28 -0.73 -16.85
CA GLU A 33 -11.31 -0.08 -16.03
C GLU A 33 -11.01 -0.22 -14.52
N ILE A 34 -10.47 -1.37 -14.08
CA ILE A 34 -9.95 -1.53 -12.70
C ILE A 34 -8.83 -0.52 -12.44
N GLU A 35 -7.88 -0.38 -13.36
CA GLU A 35 -6.78 0.59 -13.21
C GLU A 35 -7.31 2.02 -13.10
N LYS A 36 -8.21 2.43 -13.99
CA LYS A 36 -8.83 3.78 -13.95
C LYS A 36 -9.60 4.04 -12.66
N THR A 37 -10.39 3.06 -12.21
CA THR A 37 -11.25 3.22 -11.03
C THR A 37 -10.46 3.12 -9.73
N SER A 38 -9.37 2.35 -9.70
CA SER A 38 -8.54 2.16 -8.52
C SER A 38 -8.04 3.49 -7.94
N GLY A 39 -7.55 4.42 -8.78
CA GLY A 39 -7.07 5.73 -8.34
C GLY A 39 -8.14 6.52 -7.59
N SER A 40 -9.37 6.53 -8.11
CA SER A 40 -10.50 7.22 -7.46
C SER A 40 -10.92 6.58 -6.14
N VAL A 41 -10.81 5.25 -6.02
CA VAL A 41 -11.11 4.51 -4.79
C VAL A 41 -10.07 4.83 -3.72
N TYR A 42 -8.78 4.83 -4.08
CA TYR A 42 -7.72 5.25 -3.18
C TYR A 42 -7.94 6.68 -2.70
N GLU A 43 -8.14 7.64 -3.62
CA GLU A 43 -8.32 9.05 -3.27
C GLU A 43 -9.50 9.25 -2.30
N LYS A 44 -10.63 8.60 -2.57
CA LYS A 44 -11.81 8.68 -1.70
C LYS A 44 -11.55 8.14 -0.29
N ILE A 45 -10.93 6.97 -0.18
CA ILE A 45 -10.63 6.35 1.11
C ILE A 45 -9.60 7.18 1.90
N PHE A 46 -8.61 7.74 1.19
CA PHE A 46 -7.64 8.65 1.81
C PHE A 46 -8.30 9.94 2.29
N ASP A 47 -9.20 10.54 1.50
CA ASP A 47 -9.89 11.77 1.88
C ASP A 47 -10.83 11.58 3.07
N GLU A 48 -11.49 10.42 3.18
CA GLU A 48 -12.35 10.07 4.33
C GLU A 48 -11.56 10.07 5.66
N ASP A 49 -10.32 9.60 5.65
CA ASP A 49 -9.47 9.49 6.86
C ASP A 49 -8.42 10.62 6.96
N ARG A 50 -8.35 11.53 5.98
CA ARG A 50 -7.37 12.63 5.89
C ARG A 50 -7.34 13.53 7.12
N GLY A 51 -8.51 13.89 7.64
CA GLY A 51 -8.62 14.74 8.83
C GLY A 51 -7.98 14.09 10.06
N ASN A 52 -8.23 12.78 10.24
CA ASN A 52 -7.67 12.02 11.35
C ASN A 52 -6.14 11.91 11.25
N ILE A 53 -5.61 11.68 10.05
CA ILE A 53 -4.17 11.62 9.77
C ILE A 53 -3.52 12.98 10.07
N GLN A 54 -4.13 14.06 9.57
CA GLN A 54 -3.63 15.42 9.75
C GLN A 54 -3.56 15.80 11.24
N ASP A 55 -4.58 15.48 12.02
CA ASP A 55 -4.60 15.71 13.47
C ASP A 55 -3.44 15.02 14.20
N GLN A 56 -3.07 13.80 13.80
CA GLN A 56 -1.94 13.09 14.40
C GLN A 56 -0.60 13.71 13.99
N VAL A 57 -0.47 14.11 12.72
CA VAL A 57 0.72 14.80 12.21
C VAL A 57 0.92 16.12 12.93
N ASP A 58 -0.15 16.89 13.16
CA ASP A 58 -0.07 18.18 13.84
C ASP A 58 0.28 18.02 15.32
N LYS A 59 -0.26 16.99 15.99
CA LYS A 59 0.18 16.62 17.35
C LYS A 59 1.66 16.28 17.41
N TYR A 60 2.15 15.50 16.45
CA TYR A 60 3.57 15.13 16.37
C TYR A 60 4.46 16.37 16.20
N LYS A 61 4.10 17.29 15.29
CA LYS A 61 4.81 18.56 15.09
C LYS A 61 4.81 19.41 16.36
N ALA A 62 3.66 19.58 17.00
CA ALA A 62 3.54 20.34 18.24
C ALA A 62 4.42 19.74 19.36
N ASN A 63 4.52 18.41 19.45
CA ASN A 63 5.40 17.75 20.40
C ASN A 63 6.89 18.00 20.11
N ILE A 64 7.29 18.03 18.84
CA ILE A 64 8.67 18.39 18.44
C ILE A 64 8.99 19.82 18.89
N GLU A 65 8.12 20.78 18.57
CA GLU A 65 8.30 22.19 18.94
C GLU A 65 8.38 22.36 20.46
N LYS A 66 7.51 21.68 21.20
CA LYS A 66 7.51 21.68 22.66
C LYS A 66 8.80 21.09 23.24
N ASN A 67 9.32 20.01 22.64
CA ASN A 67 10.59 19.40 23.04
C ASN A 67 11.77 20.37 22.83
N VAL A 68 11.79 21.08 21.70
CA VAL A 68 12.77 22.15 21.44
C VAL A 68 12.68 23.25 22.49
N ALA A 69 11.48 23.73 22.82
CA ALA A 69 11.27 24.75 23.85
C ALA A 69 11.76 24.30 25.24
N LEU A 70 11.51 23.05 25.62
CA LEU A 70 11.99 22.46 26.86
C LEU A 70 13.51 22.34 26.92
N ASN A 71 14.16 22.00 25.79
CA ASN A 71 15.62 21.97 25.70
C ASN A 71 16.22 23.38 25.88
N TYR A 72 15.60 24.40 25.30
CA TYR A 72 15.97 25.80 25.56
C TYR A 72 15.79 26.18 27.03
N GLU A 73 14.72 25.70 27.68
CA GLU A 73 14.52 25.93 29.11
C GLU A 73 15.66 25.31 29.95
N ILE A 74 16.10 24.08 29.63
CA ILE A 74 17.25 23.45 30.28
C ILE A 74 18.51 24.31 30.12
N MET A 75 18.80 24.76 28.90
CA MET A 75 19.96 25.61 28.64
C MET A 75 19.90 26.91 29.46
N ASN A 76 18.74 27.55 29.52
CA ASN A 76 18.56 28.77 30.30
C ASN A 76 18.79 28.52 31.81
N GLN A 77 18.29 27.40 32.35
CA GLN A 77 18.53 27.05 33.75
C GLN A 77 20.01 26.75 34.05
N ILE A 78 20.73 26.15 33.10
CA ILE A 78 22.18 25.92 33.20
C ILE A 78 22.94 27.25 33.18
N ASN A 79 22.59 28.17 32.28
CA ASN A 79 23.20 29.50 32.19
C ASN A 79 22.99 30.30 33.49
N LEU A 80 21.77 30.30 34.05
CA LEU A 80 21.49 30.94 35.33
C LEU A 80 22.33 30.36 36.49
N TRP A 81 22.56 29.05 36.48
CA TRP A 81 23.45 28.41 37.45
C TRP A 81 24.90 28.80 37.23
N TYR A 82 25.36 28.82 35.99
CA TYR A 82 26.71 29.24 35.63
C TYR A 82 26.99 30.68 36.05
N ASP A 83 26.06 31.60 35.81
CA ASP A 83 26.14 33.00 36.24
C ASP A 83 26.16 33.15 37.75
N PHE A 84 25.38 32.32 38.47
CA PHE A 84 25.41 32.29 39.93
C PHE A 84 26.78 31.85 40.46
N VAL A 85 27.39 30.82 39.87
CA VAL A 85 28.70 30.30 40.27
C VAL A 85 29.83 31.25 39.89
N LYS A 86 29.75 31.92 38.74
CA LYS A 86 30.78 32.87 38.29
C LYS A 86 30.76 34.21 39.02
N ASN A 87 29.75 34.51 39.82
CA ASN A 87 29.62 35.81 40.48
C ASN A 87 30.54 35.93 41.72
N PRO A 88 31.65 36.69 41.65
CA PRO A 88 32.66 36.73 42.71
C PRO A 88 32.16 37.39 43.99
N ARG A 89 31.13 38.25 43.91
CA ARG A 89 30.50 38.86 45.10
C ARG A 89 29.66 37.85 45.89
N LYS A 90 28.98 36.93 45.22
CA LYS A 90 28.18 35.89 45.87
C LYS A 90 29.06 34.80 46.49
N MET A 91 30.15 34.42 45.82
CA MET A 91 31.11 33.42 46.32
C MET A 91 31.76 33.79 47.66
N LYS A 92 32.01 35.08 47.90
CA LYS A 92 32.62 35.57 49.16
C LYS A 92 31.62 35.68 50.32
N GLY A 93 30.33 35.41 50.09
CA GLY A 93 29.29 35.50 51.11
C GLY A 93 29.28 34.30 52.07
N LEU A 94 29.07 34.55 53.36
CA LEU A 94 29.06 33.53 54.42
C LEU A 94 28.02 32.41 54.17
N PHE A 95 26.90 32.75 53.54
CA PHE A 95 25.81 31.82 53.22
C PHE A 95 25.95 31.13 51.86
N PHE A 96 27.05 31.36 51.14
CA PHE A 96 27.25 30.79 49.80
C PHE A 96 27.13 29.26 49.74
N PRO A 97 27.72 28.46 50.65
CA PRO A 97 27.60 27.00 50.60
C PRO A 97 26.14 26.52 50.70
N VAL A 98 25.36 27.18 51.55
CA VAL A 98 23.93 26.86 51.75
C VAL A 98 23.13 27.24 50.50
N GLN A 99 23.31 28.46 49.98
CA GLN A 99 22.65 28.93 48.76
C GLN A 99 23.01 28.06 47.54
N PHE A 100 24.28 27.67 47.42
CA PHE A 100 24.77 26.79 46.37
C PHE A 100 24.07 25.43 46.42
N TYR A 101 23.99 24.80 47.60
CA TYR A 101 23.31 23.52 47.78
C TYR A 101 21.83 23.59 47.35
N PHE A 102 21.11 24.63 47.78
CA PHE A 102 19.69 24.81 47.41
C PHE A 102 19.50 25.08 45.91
N TYR A 103 20.33 25.94 45.31
CA TYR A 103 20.29 26.19 43.86
C TYR A 103 20.58 24.94 43.05
N GLN A 104 21.62 24.19 43.41
CA GLN A 104 21.99 22.95 42.74
C GLN A 104 20.87 21.91 42.86
N ARG A 105 20.25 21.78 44.04
CA ARG A 105 19.10 20.88 44.26
C ARG A 105 17.89 21.30 43.43
N LYS A 106 17.59 22.61 43.37
CA LYS A 106 16.49 23.17 42.57
C LYS A 106 16.71 22.93 41.07
N LEU A 107 17.92 23.20 40.56
CA LEU A 107 18.32 22.94 39.19
C LEU A 107 18.16 21.46 38.83
N LYS A 108 18.75 20.56 39.62
CA LYS A 108 18.64 19.11 39.42
C LYS A 108 17.19 18.64 39.43
N LYS A 109 16.32 19.22 40.26
CA LYS A 109 14.88 18.89 40.31
C LYS A 109 14.17 19.40 39.05
N ARG A 110 14.47 20.61 38.57
CA ARG A 110 13.87 21.20 37.37
C ARG A 110 14.28 20.43 36.11
N ILE A 111 15.57 20.16 35.92
CA ILE A 111 16.08 19.36 34.80
C ILE A 111 15.46 17.97 34.80
N ARG A 112 15.37 17.30 35.96
CA ARG A 112 14.67 16.01 36.07
C ARG A 112 13.20 16.08 35.67
N LYS A 113 12.49 17.16 36.02
CA LYS A 113 11.09 17.34 35.61
C LYS A 113 10.98 17.49 34.09
N ILE A 114 11.82 18.35 33.51
CA ILE A 114 11.84 18.58 32.06
C ILE A 114 12.18 17.29 31.31
N ASN A 115 13.21 16.56 31.73
CA ASN A 115 13.58 15.28 31.10
C ASN A 115 12.47 14.23 31.19
N ARG A 116 11.68 14.20 32.26
CA ARG A 116 10.50 13.32 32.33
C ARG A 116 9.42 13.74 31.34
N GLU A 117 9.21 15.03 31.17
CA GLU A 117 8.25 15.56 30.19
C GLU A 117 8.68 15.25 28.76
N ILE A 118 9.97 15.45 28.44
CA ILE A 118 10.57 15.02 27.18
C ILE A 118 10.39 13.51 26.98
N GLY A 119 10.69 12.70 28.00
CA GLY A 119 10.52 11.25 27.93
C GLY A 119 9.07 10.83 27.65
N SER A 120 8.10 11.49 28.29
CA SER A 120 6.67 11.30 28.03
C SER A 120 6.32 11.62 26.58
N MET A 121 6.79 12.76 26.06
CA MET A 121 6.54 13.15 24.67
C MET A 121 7.21 12.22 23.66
N THR A 122 8.39 11.69 23.96
CA THR A 122 9.05 10.70 23.08
C THR A 122 8.22 9.42 22.98
N ILE A 123 7.64 8.98 24.09
CA ILE A 123 6.74 7.81 24.12
C ILE A 123 5.46 8.11 23.31
N GLU A 124 4.85 9.27 23.52
CA GLU A 124 3.67 9.70 22.78
C GLU A 124 3.94 9.78 21.27
N ASN A 125 5.08 10.35 20.87
CA ASN A 125 5.51 10.41 19.48
C ASN A 125 5.70 9.03 18.87
N ARG A 126 6.22 8.07 19.63
CA ARG A 126 6.30 6.68 19.17
C ARG A 126 4.90 6.09 18.92
N PHE A 127 3.96 6.29 19.82
CA PHE A 127 2.57 5.84 19.64
C PHE A 127 1.89 6.51 18.44
N ILE A 128 2.14 7.81 18.22
CA ILE A 128 1.63 8.51 17.04
C ILE A 128 2.17 7.89 15.76
N MET A 129 3.48 7.60 15.69
CA MET A 129 4.09 6.94 14.54
C MET A 129 3.51 5.54 14.31
N GLU A 130 3.42 4.71 15.35
CA GLU A 130 2.81 3.37 15.24
C GLU A 130 1.35 3.45 14.76
N LYS A 131 0.59 4.45 15.22
CA LYS A 131 -0.79 4.68 14.79
C LYS A 131 -0.87 5.10 13.31
N LEU A 132 0.00 5.98 12.85
CA LEU A 132 0.08 6.39 11.44
C LEU A 132 0.41 5.20 10.54
N THR A 133 1.38 4.36 10.92
CA THR A 133 1.73 3.14 10.17
C THR A 133 0.56 2.15 10.11
N ASN A 134 -0.15 1.95 11.22
CA ASN A 134 -1.33 1.08 11.24
C ASN A 134 -2.46 1.63 10.37
N TRP A 135 -2.63 2.95 10.32
CA TRP A 135 -3.61 3.57 9.44
C TRP A 135 -3.25 3.44 7.97
N GLU A 136 -1.98 3.64 7.60
CA GLU A 136 -1.50 3.42 6.23
C GLU A 136 -1.83 2.00 5.76
N GLN A 137 -1.46 0.99 6.54
CA GLN A 137 -1.78 -0.41 6.23
C GLN A 137 -3.30 -0.68 6.18
N GLY A 138 -4.05 -0.08 7.10
CA GLY A 138 -5.51 -0.22 7.15
C GLY A 138 -6.21 0.40 5.94
N LEU A 139 -5.74 1.56 5.48
CA LEU A 139 -6.28 2.24 4.29
C LEU A 139 -5.98 1.46 3.02
N GLU A 140 -4.76 0.93 2.89
CA GLU A 140 -4.40 0.05 1.77
C GLU A 140 -5.30 -1.19 1.72
N GLN A 141 -5.52 -1.85 2.87
CA GLN A 141 -6.40 -3.01 2.94
C GLN A 141 -7.85 -2.68 2.60
N LYS A 142 -8.37 -1.56 3.12
CA LYS A 142 -9.73 -1.10 2.79
C LYS A 142 -9.87 -0.82 1.28
N ALA A 143 -8.88 -0.16 0.68
CA ALA A 143 -8.89 0.15 -0.76
C ALA A 143 -8.86 -1.12 -1.61
N LEU A 144 -7.97 -2.05 -1.27
CA LEU A 144 -7.92 -3.34 -1.96
C LEU A 144 -9.23 -4.12 -1.83
N LEU A 145 -9.86 -4.10 -0.66
CA LEU A 145 -11.14 -4.79 -0.43
C LEU A 145 -12.26 -4.16 -1.27
N GLN A 146 -12.37 -2.83 -1.31
CA GLN A 146 -13.34 -2.16 -2.18
C GLN A 146 -13.09 -2.40 -3.67
N ILE A 147 -11.83 -2.39 -4.12
CA ILE A 147 -11.49 -2.73 -5.51
C ILE A 147 -11.93 -4.18 -5.82
N LYS A 148 -11.69 -5.12 -4.89
CA LYS A 148 -12.08 -6.52 -5.06
C LYS A 148 -13.59 -6.73 -5.07
N GLU A 149 -14.33 -5.96 -4.30
CA GLU A 149 -15.80 -6.02 -4.28
C GLU A 149 -16.43 -5.29 -5.47
N GLY A 150 -15.66 -4.46 -6.19
CA GLY A 150 -16.12 -3.73 -7.35
C GLY A 150 -16.52 -4.61 -8.54
N ASP A 151 -17.49 -4.12 -9.31
CA ASP A 151 -18.09 -4.85 -10.43
C ASP A 151 -17.06 -5.27 -11.49
N TYR A 152 -16.08 -4.41 -11.79
CA TYR A 152 -15.03 -4.70 -12.78
C TYR A 152 -14.11 -5.85 -12.33
N TYR A 153 -13.72 -5.88 -11.04
CA TYR A 153 -12.90 -6.98 -10.53
C TYR A 153 -13.66 -8.30 -10.48
N GLN A 154 -14.94 -8.26 -10.09
CA GLN A 154 -15.81 -9.43 -10.15
C GLN A 154 -16.05 -9.91 -11.60
N GLY A 155 -16.19 -8.97 -12.54
CA GLY A 155 -16.26 -9.24 -13.97
C GLY A 155 -15.01 -9.93 -14.49
N TYR A 156 -13.83 -9.41 -14.12
CA TYR A 156 -12.53 -10.01 -14.43
C TYR A 156 -12.43 -11.47 -13.93
N LEU A 157 -12.80 -11.75 -12.67
CA LEU A 157 -12.76 -13.11 -12.12
C LEU A 157 -13.69 -14.08 -12.85
N ARG A 158 -14.88 -13.61 -13.24
CA ARG A 158 -15.83 -14.42 -14.04
C ARG A 158 -15.26 -14.74 -15.42
N LEU A 159 -14.66 -13.74 -16.08
CA LEU A 159 -14.02 -13.93 -17.39
C LEU A 159 -12.80 -14.84 -17.31
N GLU A 160 -12.00 -14.76 -16.23
CA GLU A 160 -10.87 -15.66 -16.00
C GLU A 160 -11.33 -17.11 -15.83
N THR A 161 -12.39 -17.32 -15.05
CA THR A 161 -13.01 -18.65 -14.89
C THR A 161 -13.47 -19.18 -16.24
N ARG A 162 -14.18 -18.35 -17.01
CA ARG A 162 -14.68 -18.71 -18.34
C ARG A 162 -13.57 -19.00 -19.35
N LYS A 163 -12.47 -18.26 -19.28
CA LYS A 163 -11.26 -18.50 -20.08
C LYS A 163 -10.70 -19.89 -19.78
N ASN A 164 -10.59 -20.26 -18.51
CA ASN A 164 -10.04 -21.56 -18.11
C ASN A 164 -10.93 -22.73 -18.57
N GLU A 165 -12.26 -22.58 -18.46
CA GLU A 165 -13.22 -23.54 -19.02
C GLU A 165 -13.02 -23.72 -20.53
N LEU A 166 -12.93 -22.61 -21.28
CA LEU A 166 -12.74 -22.65 -22.73
C LEU A 166 -11.39 -23.22 -23.15
N VAL A 167 -10.33 -22.98 -22.39
CA VAL A 167 -9.01 -23.59 -22.64
C VAL A 167 -9.11 -25.10 -22.45
N SER A 168 -9.78 -25.59 -21.41
CA SER A 168 -9.98 -27.02 -21.19
C SER A 168 -10.80 -27.66 -22.32
N ASP A 169 -11.90 -27.02 -22.74
CA ASP A 169 -12.72 -27.47 -23.87
C ASP A 169 -11.90 -27.52 -25.17
N LEU A 170 -11.08 -26.49 -25.40
CA LEU A 170 -10.22 -26.38 -26.57
C LEU A 170 -9.12 -27.46 -26.58
N GLU A 171 -8.44 -27.69 -25.45
CA GLU A 171 -7.45 -28.76 -25.30
C GLU A 171 -8.07 -30.13 -25.59
N TYR A 172 -9.27 -30.38 -25.07
CA TYR A 172 -10.01 -31.61 -25.34
C TYR A 172 -10.28 -31.77 -26.84
N VAL A 173 -10.83 -30.75 -27.51
CA VAL A 173 -11.18 -30.85 -28.93
C VAL A 173 -9.93 -30.99 -29.81
N LEU A 174 -8.87 -30.20 -29.55
CA LEU A 174 -7.62 -30.25 -30.32
C LEU A 174 -6.94 -31.62 -30.21
N SER A 175 -7.04 -32.30 -29.07
CA SER A 175 -6.52 -33.66 -28.90
C SER A 175 -7.19 -34.70 -29.81
N THR A 176 -8.40 -34.38 -30.32
CA THR A 176 -9.17 -35.27 -31.22
C THR A 176 -8.95 -34.96 -32.70
N LEU A 177 -8.14 -33.95 -33.03
CA LEU A 177 -7.78 -33.58 -34.40
C LEU A 177 -6.47 -34.26 -34.81
N PRO A 178 -6.27 -34.56 -36.10
CA PRO A 178 -5.03 -35.16 -36.62
C PRO A 178 -3.91 -34.10 -36.74
N LEU A 179 -3.62 -33.44 -35.62
CA LEU A 179 -2.57 -32.42 -35.50
C LEU A 179 -1.26 -33.05 -35.00
N PRO A 180 -0.09 -32.52 -35.38
CA PRO A 180 1.18 -32.93 -34.80
C PRO A 180 1.18 -32.62 -33.29
N TYR A 181 1.27 -33.68 -32.48
CA TYR A 181 1.27 -33.58 -31.03
C TYR A 181 2.69 -33.29 -30.50
N PRO A 182 2.86 -32.45 -29.45
CA PRO A 182 1.82 -31.70 -28.73
C PRO A 182 1.46 -30.38 -29.41
N VAL A 183 0.17 -30.05 -29.42
CA VAL A 183 -0.33 -28.75 -29.89
C VAL A 183 0.01 -27.69 -28.85
N GLN A 184 0.97 -26.82 -29.14
CA GLN A 184 1.28 -25.66 -28.31
C GLN A 184 0.45 -24.46 -28.78
N LEU A 185 -0.55 -24.08 -28.01
CA LEU A 185 -1.31 -22.85 -28.24
C LEU A 185 -0.52 -21.65 -27.73
N ASP A 186 -0.10 -20.79 -28.64
CA ASP A 186 0.36 -19.45 -28.26
C ASP A 186 -0.84 -18.51 -28.16
N PHE A 187 -1.17 -18.11 -26.93
CA PHE A 187 -2.23 -17.14 -26.65
C PHE A 187 -1.98 -15.75 -27.24
N LYS A 188 -0.75 -15.45 -27.69
CA LYS A 188 -0.40 -14.21 -28.38
C LYS A 188 -0.62 -14.27 -29.89
N ASP A 189 -0.73 -15.46 -30.47
CA ASP A 189 -0.93 -15.69 -31.91
C ASP A 189 -2.11 -16.64 -32.21
N ILE A 190 -3.25 -16.37 -31.56
CA ILE A 190 -4.50 -17.11 -31.83
C ILE A 190 -4.90 -17.00 -33.31
N ASP A 191 -4.62 -15.85 -33.95
CA ASP A 191 -4.93 -15.61 -35.36
C ASP A 191 -4.07 -16.48 -36.31
N GLY A 192 -2.77 -16.64 -36.03
CA GLY A 192 -1.90 -17.56 -36.75
C GLY A 192 -2.35 -19.01 -36.60
N PHE A 193 -2.74 -19.42 -35.40
CA PHE A 193 -3.23 -20.79 -35.14
C PHE A 193 -4.59 -21.07 -35.81
N MET A 194 -5.51 -20.10 -35.81
CA MET A 194 -6.78 -20.21 -36.57
C MET A 194 -6.53 -20.36 -38.08
N THR A 195 -5.50 -19.70 -38.61
CA THR A 195 -5.13 -19.79 -40.03
C THR A 195 -4.58 -21.18 -40.38
N GLN A 196 -3.77 -21.77 -39.49
CA GLN A 196 -3.28 -23.15 -39.65
C GLN A 196 -4.42 -24.18 -39.62
N LEU A 197 -5.36 -24.05 -38.69
CA LEU A 197 -6.55 -24.92 -38.60
C LEU A 197 -7.43 -24.85 -39.86
N ARG A 198 -7.60 -23.66 -40.44
CA ARG A 198 -8.34 -23.48 -41.71
C ARG A 198 -7.63 -24.12 -42.90
N GLY A 199 -6.31 -24.20 -42.89
CA GLY A 199 -5.53 -24.90 -43.93
C GLY A 199 -5.70 -26.42 -43.91
N ILE A 200 -6.10 -26.99 -42.76
CA ILE A 200 -6.33 -28.43 -42.60
C ILE A 200 -7.72 -28.83 -43.13
N SER A 201 -8.72 -27.95 -43.04
CA SER A 201 -10.04 -28.17 -43.66
C SER A 201 -10.07 -28.11 -45.19
N SER A 202 -8.97 -27.64 -45.82
CA SER A 202 -8.85 -27.55 -47.29
C SER A 202 -8.08 -28.71 -47.93
N LEU A 203 -7.65 -29.69 -47.12
CA LEU A 203 -7.01 -30.95 -47.53
C LEU A 203 -8.04 -32.08 -47.52
#